data_AF-W5WC90-F1
#
_entry.id   AF-W5WC90-F1
#
_cell.length_a   1.000
_cell.length_b   1.000
_cell.length_c   1.000
_cell.angle_alpha   90.00
_cell.angle_beta   90.00
_cell.angle_gamma   90.00
#
_symmetry.space_group_name_H-M   'P 1'
#
loop_
_entity.id
_entity.type
_entity.pdbx_description
1 polymer ?
#
loop_
_entity_poly.entity_id
_entity_poly.type
_entity_poly.pdbx_seq_one_letter_code
_entity_poly.pdbx_strand_id
1 'polypeptide(L)'
;MYGTFTTFRYPAITYASTAPLNSTAYNGTRMFTSNNLSTSFELGMGASFTDQGALVYQPYFWDYGPTSRYNPIGDVLFKPDDRLHSFMGMPHCTGCTTWDVFYDFNMIGTTQAGDTPTAHHVSTGWTLDGELANVSFPQTQNRIQYLDGNNTFQRFSIKDLTIRAPEGNCSPGADPKYCFRFTTGANVSPARTVISWDVSKDVVTPPRLSPRTAPTTTTTGAPSPVATRGYFNGVDQAQLSQCMHTAPDQCLTTVPGLSRCLQQRKACNSDGLDALHAREPVTRTAPMTVDQA
;
A
#
# COMPACT_ATOMS: atom_id res chain seq x y z
N MET A 1 -5.65 -5.14 -19.78
CA MET A 1 -6.18 -5.38 -18.42
C MET A 1 -7.33 -4.43 -18.18
N TYR A 2 -8.41 -4.90 -17.56
CA TYR A 2 -9.61 -4.11 -17.26
C TYR A 2 -9.69 -3.73 -15.79
N GLY A 3 -8.61 -3.86 -15.02
CA GLY A 3 -8.65 -3.60 -13.58
C GLY A 3 -7.39 -4.10 -12.90
N THR A 4 -7.20 -3.64 -11.68
CA THR A 4 -6.14 -4.10 -10.78
C THR A 4 -6.74 -4.42 -9.43
N PHE A 5 -6.22 -5.46 -8.79
CA PHE A 5 -6.50 -5.79 -7.41
C PHE A 5 -5.18 -6.08 -6.72
N THR A 6 -4.88 -5.32 -5.69
CA THR A 6 -3.62 -5.38 -4.97
C THR A 6 -3.89 -5.56 -3.49
N THR A 7 -3.14 -6.45 -2.86
CA THR A 7 -3.11 -6.54 -1.39
C THR A 7 -1.69 -6.45 -0.89
N PHE A 8 -1.45 -5.66 0.14
CA PHE A 8 -0.21 -5.66 0.88
C PHE A 8 -0.46 -5.24 2.33
N ARG A 9 0.48 -5.61 3.20
CA ARG A 9 0.53 -5.19 4.59
C ARG A 9 1.36 -3.92 4.69
N TYR A 10 0.95 -2.98 5.54
CA TYR A 10 1.76 -1.81 5.84
C TYR A 10 2.95 -2.23 6.70
N PRO A 11 4.19 -2.14 6.21
CA PRO A 11 5.33 -2.44 7.05
C PRO A 11 5.62 -1.28 8.00
N ALA A 12 6.15 -1.62 9.16
CA ALA A 12 6.90 -0.64 9.95
C ALA A 12 8.13 -0.22 9.13
N ILE A 13 8.32 1.09 8.95
CA ILE A 13 9.51 1.63 8.30
C ILE A 13 10.31 2.40 9.33
N THR A 14 11.60 2.55 9.08
CA THR A 14 12.48 3.28 9.98
C THR A 14 13.32 4.25 9.19
N TYR A 15 13.42 5.46 9.69
CA TYR A 15 14.31 6.49 9.17
C TYR A 15 15.57 6.54 10.03
N ALA A 16 16.73 6.69 9.40
CA ALA A 16 17.96 7.04 10.08
C ALA A 16 17.79 8.39 10.79
N SER A 17 18.50 8.60 11.88
CA SER A 17 18.42 9.84 12.68
C SER A 17 18.79 11.11 11.91
N THR A 18 19.40 10.97 10.72
CA THR A 18 19.81 12.04 9.81
C THR A 18 18.87 12.19 8.61
N ALA A 19 17.70 11.54 8.61
CA ALA A 19 16.73 11.68 7.55
C ALA A 19 16.24 13.14 7.43
N PRO A 20 16.07 13.67 6.21
CA PRO A 20 15.44 14.95 6.01
C PRO A 20 14.03 14.97 6.63
N LEU A 21 13.64 16.12 7.19
CA LEU A 21 12.26 16.35 7.56
C LEU A 21 11.40 16.40 6.29
N ASN A 22 10.17 15.90 6.37
CA ASN A 22 9.19 15.78 5.28
C ASN A 22 9.55 14.74 4.21
N SER A 23 10.48 13.83 4.51
CA SER A 23 10.77 12.67 3.68
C SER A 23 9.57 11.73 3.58
N THR A 24 9.28 11.19 2.38
CA THR A 24 8.11 10.32 2.16
C THR A 24 8.42 9.14 1.25
N ALA A 25 8.24 7.94 1.79
CA ALA A 25 8.33 6.69 1.06
C ALA A 25 6.91 6.18 0.72
N TYR A 26 6.72 5.72 -0.50
CA TYR A 26 5.44 5.20 -0.99
C TYR A 26 5.57 3.72 -1.35
N ASN A 27 4.75 2.85 -0.76
CA ASN A 27 4.53 1.51 -1.28
C ASN A 27 3.23 1.50 -2.06
N GLY A 28 3.33 1.41 -3.38
CA GLY A 28 2.20 1.63 -4.28
C GLY A 28 2.15 0.66 -5.43
N THR A 29 0.94 0.53 -6.00
CA THR A 29 0.70 -0.10 -7.28
C THR A 29 0.08 0.91 -8.23
N ARG A 30 0.78 1.14 -9.34
CA ARG A 30 0.42 2.10 -10.37
C ARG A 30 -0.06 1.38 -11.62
N MET A 31 -1.23 1.77 -12.11
CA MET A 31 -1.86 1.25 -13.31
C MET A 31 -1.85 2.32 -14.41
N PHE A 32 -1.25 2.00 -15.55
CA PHE A 32 -1.13 2.94 -16.67
C PHE A 32 -2.29 2.78 -17.63
N THR A 33 -3.08 3.83 -17.76
CA THR A 33 -4.32 3.88 -18.56
C THR A 33 -4.09 4.42 -19.97
N SER A 34 -2.83 4.62 -20.36
CA SER A 34 -2.42 5.00 -21.71
C SER A 34 -1.22 4.21 -22.21
N ASN A 35 -1.12 4.11 -23.54
CA ASN A 35 -0.05 3.36 -24.21
C ASN A 35 1.32 4.03 -24.14
N ASN A 36 1.35 5.36 -24.01
CA ASN A 36 2.56 6.17 -23.85
C ASN A 36 2.92 6.42 -22.36
N LEU A 37 2.23 5.78 -21.41
CA LEU A 37 2.44 5.91 -19.98
C LEU A 37 2.23 7.33 -19.41
N SER A 38 1.51 8.20 -20.12
CA SER A 38 1.21 9.57 -19.69
C SER A 38 0.07 9.68 -18.69
N THR A 39 -0.93 8.79 -18.76
CA THR A 39 -2.02 8.74 -17.79
C THR A 39 -1.95 7.46 -16.98
N SER A 40 -2.15 7.60 -15.67
CA SER A 40 -2.10 6.48 -14.74
C SER A 40 -2.79 6.85 -13.44
N PHE A 41 -3.01 5.85 -12.60
CA PHE A 41 -3.27 6.10 -11.21
C PHE A 41 -2.53 5.12 -10.31
N GLU A 42 -2.25 5.53 -9.09
CA GLU A 42 -1.52 4.77 -8.10
C GLU A 42 -2.34 4.60 -6.83
N LEU A 43 -2.28 3.40 -6.27
CA LEU A 43 -2.95 3.01 -5.03
C LEU A 43 -1.89 2.49 -4.09
N GLY A 44 -1.85 3.01 -2.87
CA GLY A 44 -0.71 2.72 -2.02
C GLY A 44 -0.90 3.14 -0.57
N MET A 45 0.22 3.01 0.14
CA MET A 45 0.42 3.63 1.44
C MET A 45 1.65 4.53 1.36
N GLY A 46 1.48 5.78 1.81
CA GLY A 46 2.56 6.73 2.01
C GLY A 46 2.98 6.72 3.46
N ALA A 47 4.30 6.76 3.69
CA ALA A 47 4.90 6.83 5.01
C ALA A 47 5.85 8.02 5.08
N SER A 48 5.44 9.06 5.82
CA SER A 48 6.13 10.34 5.89
C SER A 48 6.80 10.54 7.24
N PHE A 49 8.02 11.06 7.22
CA PHE A 49 8.72 11.55 8.41
C PHE A 49 8.43 13.04 8.57
N THR A 50 7.59 13.41 9.52
CA THR A 50 7.10 14.80 9.66
C THR A 50 8.17 15.74 10.19
N ASP A 51 7.91 17.03 10.10
CA ASP A 51 8.74 18.09 10.68
C ASP A 51 8.88 18.03 12.21
N GLN A 52 7.97 17.33 12.89
CA GLN A 52 8.08 17.02 14.33
C GLN A 52 8.89 15.74 14.61
N GLY A 53 9.45 15.11 13.58
CA GLY A 53 10.19 13.84 13.70
C GLY A 53 9.28 12.64 14.00
N ALA A 54 7.99 12.75 13.71
CA ALA A 54 7.05 11.63 13.85
C ALA A 54 6.97 10.86 12.53
N LEU A 55 6.81 9.55 12.62
CA LEU A 55 6.50 8.72 11.47
C LEU A 55 4.98 8.59 11.35
N VAL A 56 4.45 8.95 10.19
CA VAL A 56 3.02 8.85 9.90
C VAL A 56 2.78 8.02 8.66
N TYR A 57 1.64 7.33 8.63
CA TYR A 57 1.20 6.47 7.55
C TYR A 57 -0.16 6.91 7.07
N GLN A 58 -0.38 6.93 5.76
CA GLN A 58 -1.69 7.20 5.20
C GLN A 58 -1.89 6.40 3.90
N PRO A 59 -2.96 5.60 3.81
CA PRO A 59 -3.37 5.05 2.53
C PRO A 59 -3.73 6.20 1.57
N TYR A 60 -3.44 6.01 0.28
CA TYR A 60 -3.73 7.04 -0.72
C TYR A 60 -4.16 6.43 -2.06
N PHE A 61 -4.78 7.29 -2.84
CA PHE A 61 -4.94 7.13 -4.27
C PHE A 61 -4.45 8.40 -4.98
N TRP A 62 -3.48 8.25 -5.87
CA TRP A 62 -2.95 9.33 -6.69
C TRP A 62 -3.42 9.17 -8.13
N ASP A 63 -4.14 10.15 -8.63
CA ASP A 63 -4.59 10.23 -10.00
C ASP A 63 -3.64 11.07 -10.84
N TYR A 64 -2.99 10.47 -11.84
CA TYR A 64 -2.08 11.15 -12.76
C TYR A 64 -2.77 11.34 -14.12
N GLY A 65 -3.65 12.34 -14.17
CA GLY A 65 -4.27 12.84 -15.39
C GLY A 65 -3.63 14.15 -15.87
N PRO A 66 -4.38 14.99 -16.63
CA PRO A 66 -3.95 16.34 -17.00
C PRO A 66 -3.59 17.21 -15.79
N THR A 67 -4.26 16.95 -14.66
CA THR A 67 -3.92 17.50 -13.35
C THR A 67 -3.68 16.34 -12.40
N SER A 68 -2.49 16.30 -11.80
CA SER A 68 -2.19 15.31 -10.77
C SER A 68 -2.98 15.62 -9.51
N ARG A 69 -3.73 14.64 -8.99
CA ARG A 69 -4.54 14.77 -7.78
C ARG A 69 -4.18 13.67 -6.78
N TYR A 70 -3.60 14.06 -5.65
CA TYR A 70 -3.40 13.20 -4.50
C TYR A 70 -4.66 13.15 -3.66
N ASN A 71 -5.13 11.94 -3.33
CA ASN A 71 -6.32 11.72 -2.50
C ASN A 71 -5.93 10.88 -1.29
N PRO A 72 -5.76 11.48 -0.11
CA PRO A 72 -5.59 10.71 1.11
C PRO A 72 -6.86 9.93 1.43
N ILE A 73 -6.69 8.74 2.01
CA ILE A 73 -7.78 7.84 2.36
C ILE A 73 -7.79 7.67 3.88
N GLY A 74 -8.89 8.08 4.51
CA GLY A 74 -9.04 8.01 5.97
C GLY A 74 -8.06 8.90 6.74
N ASP A 75 -8.01 8.67 8.04
CA ASP A 75 -7.16 9.41 8.96
C ASP A 75 -5.68 8.96 8.87
N VAL A 76 -4.79 9.83 9.35
CA VAL A 76 -3.37 9.54 9.47
C VAL A 76 -3.13 8.57 10.63
N LEU A 77 -2.31 7.55 10.41
CA LEU A 77 -1.91 6.56 11.42
C LEU A 77 -0.49 6.86 11.92
N PHE A 78 -0.22 6.66 13.21
CA PHE A 78 1.12 6.81 13.79
C PHE A 78 1.89 5.49 13.88
N LYS A 79 1.24 4.39 13.46
CA LYS A 79 1.81 3.06 13.38
C LYS A 79 1.09 2.27 12.29
N PRO A 80 1.73 1.29 11.65
CA PRO A 80 1.02 0.29 10.85
C PRO A 80 0.08 -0.51 11.76
N ASP A 81 -1.06 -0.93 11.23
CA ASP A 81 -2.06 -1.73 11.95
C ASP A 81 -1.86 -3.25 11.77
N ASP A 82 -0.77 -3.65 11.11
CA ASP A 82 -0.44 -5.04 10.74
C ASP A 82 -1.56 -5.77 9.99
N ARG A 83 -2.50 -5.06 9.38
CA ARG A 83 -3.54 -5.68 8.56
C ARG A 83 -3.09 -5.78 7.11
N LEU A 84 -3.68 -6.76 6.42
CA LEU A 84 -3.64 -6.77 4.97
C LEU A 84 -4.72 -5.80 4.48
N HIS A 85 -4.30 -4.83 3.68
CA HIS A 85 -5.23 -3.91 3.04
C HIS A 85 -5.43 -4.31 1.60
N SER A 86 -6.62 -4.04 1.09
CA SER A 86 -6.99 -4.31 -0.29
C SER A 86 -7.21 -3.00 -1.05
N PHE A 87 -6.64 -2.92 -2.24
CA PHE A 87 -6.80 -1.81 -3.16
C PHE A 87 -7.30 -2.36 -4.49
N MET A 88 -8.30 -1.73 -5.08
CA MET A 88 -8.86 -2.17 -6.34
C MET A 88 -9.14 -0.98 -7.25
N GLY A 89 -8.80 -1.13 -8.53
CA GLY A 89 -9.28 -0.26 -9.60
C GLY A 89 -10.14 -1.08 -10.55
N MET A 90 -11.37 -0.64 -10.81
CA MET A 90 -12.29 -1.24 -11.79
C MET A 90 -12.82 -0.18 -12.76
N PRO A 91 -13.24 -0.53 -13.98
CA PRO A 91 -13.79 0.43 -14.91
C PRO A 91 -15.10 0.99 -14.34
N HIS A 92 -15.29 2.30 -14.41
CA HIS A 92 -16.49 2.94 -13.90
C HIS A 92 -17.75 2.45 -14.62
N CYS A 93 -17.63 2.24 -15.93
CA CYS A 93 -18.65 1.64 -16.77
C CYS A 93 -18.00 0.85 -17.92
N THR A 94 -18.77 0.04 -18.63
CA THR A 94 -18.29 -0.65 -19.83
C THR A 94 -17.87 0.38 -20.89
N GLY A 95 -16.58 0.39 -21.25
CA GLY A 95 -16.02 1.32 -22.24
C GLY A 95 -15.69 2.71 -21.70
N CYS A 96 -15.96 3.00 -20.43
CA CYS A 96 -15.51 4.24 -19.79
C CYS A 96 -13.97 4.26 -19.68
N THR A 97 -13.38 5.45 -19.78
CA THR A 97 -11.95 5.67 -19.51
C THR A 97 -11.67 6.10 -18.07
N THR A 98 -12.71 6.21 -17.24
CA THR A 98 -12.61 6.44 -15.79
C THR A 98 -12.69 5.13 -15.02
N TRP A 99 -12.08 5.14 -13.83
CA TRP A 99 -11.91 3.96 -12.99
C TRP A 99 -12.42 4.22 -11.58
N ASP A 100 -13.30 3.36 -11.09
CA ASP A 100 -13.71 3.36 -9.69
C ASP A 100 -12.61 2.74 -8.85
N VAL A 101 -12.29 3.40 -7.75
CA VAL A 101 -11.24 3.02 -6.82
C VAL A 101 -11.86 2.55 -5.52
N PHE A 102 -11.39 1.42 -5.03
CA PHE A 102 -11.83 0.82 -3.78
C PHE A 102 -10.64 0.62 -2.85
N TYR A 103 -10.88 0.86 -1.56
CA TYR A 103 -9.98 0.56 -0.47
C TYR A 103 -10.71 -0.29 0.56
N ASP A 104 -10.12 -1.41 0.95
CA ASP A 104 -10.71 -2.42 1.82
C ASP A 104 -12.15 -2.80 1.40
N PHE A 105 -12.36 -2.91 0.08
CA PHE A 105 -13.65 -3.19 -0.58
C PHE A 105 -14.74 -2.11 -0.44
N ASN A 106 -14.38 -0.90 -0.03
CA ASN A 106 -15.27 0.26 -0.04
C ASN A 106 -14.82 1.24 -1.13
N MET A 107 -15.77 1.74 -1.93
CA MET A 107 -15.45 2.73 -2.96
C MET A 107 -15.02 4.05 -2.30
N ILE A 108 -13.88 4.59 -2.73
CA ILE A 108 -13.29 5.83 -2.17
C ILE A 108 -13.23 6.97 -3.19
N GLY A 109 -13.44 6.67 -4.47
CA GLY A 109 -13.46 7.67 -5.52
C GLY A 109 -13.48 7.09 -6.91
N THR A 110 -13.43 7.97 -7.89
CA THR A 110 -13.31 7.64 -9.32
C THR A 110 -12.18 8.49 -9.88
N THR A 111 -11.33 7.92 -10.73
CA THR A 111 -10.28 8.66 -11.44
C THR A 111 -10.90 9.72 -12.35
N GLN A 112 -10.10 10.72 -12.68
CA GLN A 112 -10.23 11.51 -13.89
C GLN A 112 -10.18 10.58 -15.11
N ALA A 113 -10.73 11.05 -16.23
CA ALA A 113 -10.73 10.27 -17.46
C ALA A 113 -9.29 9.98 -17.89
N GLY A 114 -8.98 8.70 -18.10
CA GLY A 114 -7.77 8.26 -18.79
C GLY A 114 -7.93 8.28 -20.31
N ASP A 115 -6.91 7.83 -21.01
CA ASP A 115 -6.90 7.80 -22.48
C ASP A 115 -7.63 6.58 -23.05
N THR A 116 -7.68 5.48 -22.29
CA THR A 116 -8.27 4.21 -22.76
C THR A 116 -9.04 3.50 -21.64
N PRO A 117 -10.02 2.63 -21.98
CA PRO A 117 -10.79 1.85 -21.00
C PRO A 117 -10.02 0.63 -20.48
N THR A 118 -8.74 0.47 -20.83
CA THR A 118 -7.91 -0.68 -20.49
C THR A 118 -6.51 -0.24 -20.09
N ALA A 119 -5.91 -0.86 -19.09
CA ALA A 119 -4.48 -0.69 -18.86
C ALA A 119 -3.64 -1.71 -19.62
N HIS A 120 -2.48 -1.28 -20.08
CA HIS A 120 -1.46 -2.16 -20.67
C HIS A 120 -0.34 -2.51 -19.66
N HIS A 121 -0.07 -1.65 -18.68
CA HIS A 121 1.01 -1.84 -17.72
C HIS A 121 0.54 -1.62 -16.29
N VAL A 122 1.15 -2.37 -15.37
CA VAL A 122 1.06 -2.15 -13.93
C VAL A 122 2.49 -2.21 -13.38
N SER A 123 2.84 -1.27 -12.50
CA SER A 123 4.09 -1.31 -11.73
C SER A 123 3.77 -1.33 -10.24
N THR A 124 4.57 -2.03 -9.45
CA THR A 124 4.43 -2.07 -8.00
C THR A 124 5.77 -2.03 -7.30
N GLY A 125 5.76 -1.52 -6.08
CA GLY A 125 6.91 -1.52 -5.19
C GLY A 125 7.04 -0.21 -4.47
N TRP A 126 8.28 0.16 -4.17
CA TRP A 126 8.63 1.34 -3.40
C TRP A 126 9.11 2.49 -4.28
N THR A 127 8.54 3.66 -4.05
CA THR A 127 9.06 4.95 -4.53
C THR A 127 9.57 5.72 -3.31
N LEU A 128 10.82 6.20 -3.37
CA LEU A 128 11.45 6.96 -2.30
C LEU A 128 11.73 8.37 -2.81
N ASP A 129 11.20 9.39 -2.15
CA ASP A 129 11.33 10.78 -2.57
C ASP A 129 12.24 11.57 -1.62
N GLY A 130 13.55 11.50 -1.88
CA GLY A 130 14.56 12.30 -1.17
C GLY A 130 15.35 11.57 -0.07
N GLU A 131 14.96 10.36 0.31
CA GLU A 131 15.55 9.60 1.44
C GLU A 131 16.21 8.27 1.06
N LEU A 132 16.67 8.13 -0.19
CA LEU A 132 17.17 6.87 -0.76
C LEU A 132 18.09 6.05 0.17
N ALA A 133 19.06 6.66 0.86
CA ALA A 133 19.94 5.94 1.80
C ALA A 133 19.40 5.81 3.24
N ASN A 134 18.48 6.69 3.65
CA ASN A 134 18.13 6.91 5.05
C ASN A 134 16.88 6.17 5.51
N VAL A 135 16.10 5.57 4.61
CA VAL A 135 14.90 4.79 4.96
C VAL A 135 15.17 3.30 4.86
N SER A 136 14.66 2.51 5.79
CA SER A 136 14.61 1.05 5.68
C SER A 136 13.22 0.51 5.96
N PHE A 137 12.95 -0.64 5.39
CA PHE A 137 11.71 -1.36 5.57
C PHE A 137 11.97 -2.87 5.45
N PRO A 138 11.27 -3.69 6.25
CA PRO A 138 11.32 -5.14 6.15
C PRO A 138 10.78 -5.60 4.81
N GLN A 139 10.92 -6.90 4.52
CA GLN A 139 10.34 -7.49 3.32
C GLN A 139 8.83 -7.24 3.26
N THR A 140 8.41 -6.47 2.27
CA THR A 140 7.01 -6.31 1.88
C THR A 140 6.61 -7.39 0.90
N GLN A 141 5.33 -7.75 0.89
CA GLN A 141 4.75 -8.65 -0.10
C GLN A 141 3.59 -7.93 -0.79
N ASN A 142 3.80 -7.47 -2.02
CA ASN A 142 2.74 -6.89 -2.83
C ASN A 142 2.14 -8.02 -3.68
N ARG A 143 0.85 -8.30 -3.52
CA ARG A 143 0.15 -9.36 -4.26
C ARG A 143 -0.80 -8.72 -5.23
N ILE A 144 -0.56 -8.90 -6.53
CA ILE A 144 -1.29 -8.18 -7.58
C ILE A 144 -1.96 -9.17 -8.51
N GLN A 145 -3.20 -8.84 -8.81
CA GLN A 145 -4.02 -9.47 -9.82
C GLN A 145 -4.52 -8.41 -10.79
N TYR A 146 -4.80 -8.80 -12.02
CA TYR A 146 -5.41 -7.95 -13.03
C TYR A 146 -6.76 -8.51 -13.43
N LEU A 147 -7.71 -7.64 -13.79
CA LEU A 147 -9.00 -8.06 -14.33
C LEU A 147 -8.85 -8.37 -15.83
N ASP A 148 -9.22 -9.57 -16.25
CA ASP A 148 -9.23 -9.98 -17.65
C ASP A 148 -10.56 -9.63 -18.36
N GLY A 149 -10.67 -9.95 -19.66
CA GLY A 149 -11.88 -9.68 -20.44
C GLY A 149 -13.10 -10.55 -20.06
N ASN A 150 -12.89 -11.58 -19.23
CA ASN A 150 -13.94 -12.42 -18.69
C ASN A 150 -14.39 -11.95 -17.29
N ASN A 151 -13.99 -10.74 -16.88
CA ASN A 151 -14.25 -10.17 -15.56
C ASN A 151 -13.74 -11.06 -14.41
N THR A 152 -12.64 -11.76 -14.64
CA THR A 152 -11.99 -12.58 -13.62
C THR A 152 -10.63 -11.98 -13.28
N PHE A 153 -10.33 -11.89 -11.97
CA PHE A 153 -9.02 -11.47 -11.53
C PHE A 153 -8.02 -12.63 -11.72
N GLN A 154 -6.93 -12.33 -12.42
CA GLN A 154 -5.88 -13.27 -12.76
C GLN A 154 -4.55 -12.81 -12.16
N ARG A 155 -3.70 -13.77 -11.84
CA ARG A 155 -2.30 -13.49 -11.48
C ARG A 155 -1.46 -13.37 -12.75
N PHE A 156 -0.46 -12.50 -12.71
CA PHE A 156 0.50 -12.37 -13.81
C PHE A 156 1.33 -13.64 -13.98
N SER A 157 1.68 -13.99 -15.22
CA SER A 157 2.68 -15.02 -15.49
C SER A 157 4.08 -14.42 -15.35
N ILE A 158 5.07 -15.25 -14.97
CA ILE A 158 6.48 -14.80 -14.90
C ILE A 158 7.01 -14.24 -16.22
N LYS A 159 6.44 -14.64 -17.36
CA LYS A 159 6.84 -14.15 -18.70
C LYS A 159 6.43 -12.70 -18.95
N ASP A 160 5.43 -12.21 -18.22
CA ASP A 160 4.86 -10.87 -18.37
C ASP A 160 5.54 -9.87 -17.41
N LEU A 161 6.62 -10.28 -16.74
CA LEU A 161 7.30 -9.49 -15.73
C LEU A 161 8.62 -8.92 -16.21
N THR A 162 8.92 -7.73 -15.69
CA THR A 162 10.28 -7.21 -15.60
C THR A 162 10.49 -6.72 -14.18
N ILE A 163 11.59 -7.15 -13.55
CA ILE A 163 11.98 -6.68 -12.22
C ILE A 163 13.04 -5.60 -12.43
N ARG A 164 12.79 -4.41 -11.86
CA ARG A 164 13.76 -3.33 -11.82
C ARG A 164 14.04 -3.00 -10.36
N ALA A 165 15.26 -3.27 -9.93
CA ALA A 165 15.76 -2.91 -8.61
C ALA A 165 17.03 -2.07 -8.81
N PRO A 166 16.96 -0.74 -8.69
CA PRO A 166 18.16 0.07 -8.80
C PRO A 166 19.09 -0.25 -7.65
N GLU A 167 20.37 -0.45 -7.93
CA GLU A 167 21.39 -0.44 -6.90
C GLU A 167 21.96 0.98 -6.77
N GLY A 168 22.17 1.40 -5.53
CA GLY A 168 22.90 2.62 -5.23
C GLY A 168 24.40 2.45 -5.43
N ASN A 169 25.12 3.55 -5.58
CA ASN A 169 26.58 3.54 -5.64
C ASN A 169 27.15 3.67 -4.22
N CYS A 170 27.77 2.61 -3.72
CA CYS A 170 28.42 2.57 -2.41
C CYS A 170 29.96 2.54 -2.50
N SER A 171 30.55 2.93 -3.63
CA SER A 171 32.00 2.97 -3.81
C SER A 171 32.64 4.06 -2.93
N PRO A 172 33.91 3.91 -2.51
CA PRO A 172 34.63 4.97 -1.80
C PRO A 172 34.57 6.31 -2.56
N GLY A 173 34.16 7.39 -1.88
CA GLY A 173 34.00 8.72 -2.47
C GLY A 173 32.68 8.98 -3.20
N ALA A 174 31.78 8.00 -3.30
CA ALA A 174 30.41 8.21 -3.79
C ALA A 174 29.59 9.05 -2.79
N ASP A 175 28.59 9.76 -3.30
CA ASP A 175 27.65 10.50 -2.44
C ASP A 175 26.86 9.52 -1.55
N PRO A 176 26.98 9.62 -0.21
CA PRO A 176 26.31 8.73 0.73
C PRO A 176 24.78 8.67 0.54
N LYS A 177 24.14 9.74 0.03
CA LYS A 177 22.70 9.76 -0.25
C LYS A 177 22.28 8.69 -1.25
N TYR A 178 23.17 8.34 -2.16
CA TYR A 178 22.92 7.35 -3.21
C TYR A 178 23.52 5.97 -2.89
N CYS A 179 24.01 5.75 -1.66
CA CYS A 179 24.39 4.41 -1.22
C CYS A 179 23.19 3.70 -0.58
N PHE A 180 22.58 2.80 -1.35
CA PHE A 180 21.45 1.98 -0.92
C PHE A 180 21.43 0.68 -1.73
N ARG A 181 20.75 -0.35 -1.20
CA ARG A 181 20.55 -1.63 -1.87
C ARG A 181 19.14 -2.13 -1.62
N PHE A 182 18.50 -2.67 -2.66
CA PHE A 182 17.22 -3.34 -2.55
C PHE A 182 17.43 -4.84 -2.73
N THR A 183 16.74 -5.64 -1.93
CA THR A 183 16.51 -7.04 -2.25
C THR A 183 15.14 -7.11 -2.90
N THR A 184 15.07 -7.64 -4.13
CA THR A 184 13.81 -7.83 -4.85
C THR A 184 13.67 -9.27 -5.30
N GLY A 185 12.45 -9.78 -5.29
CA GLY A 185 12.13 -11.13 -5.74
C GLY A 185 10.67 -11.25 -6.13
N ALA A 186 10.34 -12.30 -6.85
CA ALA A 186 8.96 -12.70 -7.10
C ALA A 186 8.75 -14.11 -6.51
N ASN A 187 7.76 -14.25 -5.64
CA ASN A 187 7.29 -15.56 -5.22
C ASN A 187 6.36 -16.13 -6.29
N VAL A 188 6.58 -17.37 -6.72
CA VAL A 188 5.95 -17.97 -7.89
C VAL A 188 5.32 -19.31 -7.53
N SER A 189 4.12 -19.56 -8.03
CA SER A 189 3.41 -20.84 -7.87
C SER A 189 4.01 -21.96 -8.72
N PRO A 190 3.68 -23.24 -8.47
CA PRO A 190 4.06 -24.34 -9.37
C PRO A 190 3.60 -24.15 -10.82
N ALA A 191 2.49 -23.40 -11.01
CA ALA A 191 1.95 -23.06 -12.33
C ALA A 191 2.66 -21.87 -13.00
N ARG A 192 3.78 -21.39 -12.46
CA ARG A 192 4.55 -20.24 -12.98
C ARG A 192 3.76 -18.93 -13.05
N THR A 193 2.87 -18.74 -12.08
CA THR A 193 2.17 -17.46 -11.84
C THR A 193 2.72 -16.79 -10.59
N VAL A 194 2.71 -15.46 -10.60
CA VAL A 194 3.29 -14.63 -9.55
C VAL A 194 2.32 -14.53 -8.38
N ILE A 195 2.78 -14.91 -7.20
CA ILE A 195 2.02 -14.86 -5.94
C ILE A 195 2.24 -13.50 -5.28
N SER A 196 3.49 -13.07 -5.19
CA SER A 196 3.86 -11.78 -4.60
C SER A 196 5.14 -11.24 -5.23
N TRP A 197 5.25 -9.92 -5.24
CA TRP A 197 6.49 -9.19 -5.44
C TRP A 197 7.01 -8.78 -4.08
N ASP A 198 8.21 -9.25 -3.80
CA ASP A 198 8.83 -9.11 -2.50
C ASP A 198 9.97 -8.09 -2.61
N VAL A 199 9.96 -7.10 -1.72
CA VAL A 199 10.94 -6.01 -1.72
C VAL A 199 11.35 -5.72 -0.28
N SER A 200 12.65 -5.66 -0.02
CA SER A 200 13.20 -5.17 1.24
C SER A 200 14.34 -4.21 0.99
N LYS A 201 14.61 -3.37 1.98
CA LYS A 201 15.69 -2.40 1.93
C LYS A 201 16.20 -2.10 3.34
N ASP A 202 17.50 -2.25 3.52
CA ASP A 202 18.19 -1.80 4.74
C ASP A 202 18.75 -0.38 4.57
N VAL A 203 19.07 0.26 5.70
CA VAL A 203 19.94 1.44 5.71
C VAL A 203 21.36 0.94 5.48
N VAL A 204 21.98 1.35 4.38
CA VAL A 204 23.37 1.03 4.06
C VAL A 204 24.21 2.24 4.41
N THR A 205 24.81 2.25 5.60
CA THR A 205 25.79 3.28 5.98
C THR A 205 27.20 2.75 5.71
N PRO A 206 28.12 3.52 5.10
CA PRO A 206 29.54 3.18 5.20
C PRO A 206 29.95 3.14 6.68
N PRO A 207 30.85 2.22 7.09
CA PRO A 207 31.11 1.96 8.49
C PRO A 207 31.64 3.19 9.22
N ARG A 208 30.92 3.64 10.23
CA ARG A 208 31.47 4.35 11.39
C ARG A 208 31.27 3.47 12.63
N LEU A 209 32.33 3.37 13.43
CA LEU A 209 32.41 2.54 14.65
C LEU A 209 31.23 2.79 15.61
N SER A 210 30.68 1.69 16.14
CA SER A 210 29.44 1.59 16.95
C SER A 210 29.69 1.83 18.47
N PRO A 211 28.69 1.67 19.39
CA PRO A 211 27.22 1.56 19.24
C PRO A 211 26.42 2.44 20.23
N ARG A 212 25.09 2.57 20.03
CA ARG A 212 24.14 2.77 21.15
C ARG A 212 22.92 1.87 20.96
N THR A 213 22.69 1.02 21.95
CA THR A 213 21.59 0.07 22.07
C THR A 213 20.26 0.80 22.32
N ALA A 214 19.20 0.40 21.63
CA ALA A 214 17.82 0.77 21.97
C ALA A 214 17.11 -0.45 22.59
N PRO A 215 16.28 -0.26 23.63
CA PRO A 215 15.53 -1.35 24.23
C PRO A 215 14.37 -1.79 23.33
N THR A 216 14.15 -3.11 23.29
CA THR A 216 13.01 -3.75 22.65
C THR A 216 11.84 -3.78 23.65
N THR A 217 10.76 -3.07 23.37
CA THR A 217 9.47 -3.30 24.04
C THR A 217 8.58 -4.13 23.13
N THR A 218 8.38 -5.38 23.52
CA THR A 218 7.31 -6.25 23.03
C THR A 218 5.99 -5.74 23.60
N THR A 219 5.17 -5.10 22.78
CA THR A 219 3.79 -4.78 23.14
C THR A 219 2.89 -5.90 22.62
N THR A 220 2.33 -6.66 23.54
CA THR A 220 1.29 -7.65 23.30
C THR A 220 0.06 -6.95 22.73
N GLY A 221 -0.40 -7.38 21.55
CA GLY A 221 -1.55 -6.81 20.87
C GLY A 221 -2.83 -6.89 21.72
N ALA A 222 -3.54 -5.78 21.80
CA ALA A 222 -4.90 -5.76 22.33
C ALA A 222 -5.84 -6.51 21.37
N PRO A 223 -6.85 -7.23 21.88
CA PRO A 223 -7.83 -7.88 21.02
C PRO A 223 -8.63 -6.82 20.25
N SER A 224 -8.65 -6.96 18.92
CA SER A 224 -9.55 -6.19 18.06
C SER A 224 -11.00 -6.36 18.49
N PRO A 225 -11.83 -5.31 18.33
CA PRO A 225 -13.27 -5.42 18.58
C PRO A 225 -13.87 -6.52 17.70
N VAL A 226 -14.70 -7.35 18.30
CA VAL A 226 -15.43 -8.41 17.62
C VAL A 226 -16.36 -7.78 16.59
N ALA A 227 -16.07 -8.02 15.31
CA ALA A 227 -16.88 -7.59 14.17
C ALA A 227 -18.34 -8.01 14.36
N THR A 228 -19.23 -7.11 13.97
CA THR A 228 -20.68 -7.31 13.93
C THR A 228 -21.01 -8.61 13.20
N ARG A 229 -21.60 -9.57 13.91
CA ARG A 229 -22.10 -10.81 13.32
C ARG A 229 -23.28 -10.47 12.41
N GLY A 230 -23.08 -10.47 11.09
CA GLY A 230 -24.16 -10.22 10.14
C GLY A 230 -23.71 -10.03 8.70
N TYR A 231 -24.70 -9.83 7.83
CA TYR A 231 -24.49 -9.42 6.45
C TYR A 231 -24.51 -7.90 6.36
N PHE A 232 -23.52 -7.30 5.70
CA PHE A 232 -23.49 -5.87 5.37
C PHE A 232 -23.58 -5.71 3.86
N ASN A 233 -24.64 -5.07 3.36
CA ASN A 233 -24.92 -4.97 1.91
C ASN A 233 -24.87 -6.31 1.15
N GLY A 234 -25.24 -7.41 1.83
CA GLY A 234 -25.25 -8.77 1.28
C GLY A 234 -23.92 -9.52 1.42
N VAL A 235 -22.91 -8.93 2.07
CA VAL A 235 -21.59 -9.54 2.30
C VAL A 235 -21.51 -10.11 3.71
N ASP A 236 -21.16 -11.38 3.85
CA ASP A 236 -20.87 -12.01 5.14
C ASP A 236 -19.60 -11.41 5.76
N GLN A 237 -19.76 -10.57 6.80
CA GLN A 237 -18.63 -9.84 7.39
C GLN A 237 -17.69 -10.74 8.19
N ALA A 238 -18.20 -11.84 8.77
CA ALA A 238 -17.35 -12.78 9.50
C ALA A 238 -16.45 -13.54 8.53
N GLN A 239 -17.01 -14.01 7.41
CA GLN A 239 -16.22 -14.66 6.37
C GLN A 239 -15.28 -13.70 5.65
N LEU A 240 -15.69 -12.44 5.44
CA LEU A 240 -14.83 -11.39 4.89
C LEU A 240 -13.62 -11.14 5.79
N SER A 241 -13.85 -10.92 7.09
CA SER A 241 -12.80 -10.68 8.06
C SER A 241 -11.83 -11.87 8.11
N GLN A 242 -12.34 -13.10 8.21
CA GLN A 242 -11.51 -14.31 8.17
C GLN A 242 -10.68 -14.42 6.89
N CYS A 243 -11.31 -14.13 5.74
CA CYS A 243 -10.63 -14.18 4.46
C CYS A 243 -9.50 -13.15 4.37
N MET A 244 -9.73 -11.92 4.81
CA MET A 244 -8.71 -10.86 4.82
C MET A 244 -7.50 -11.21 5.68
N HIS A 245 -7.67 -12.02 6.73
CA HIS A 245 -6.57 -12.50 7.56
C HIS A 245 -5.78 -13.66 6.94
N THR A 246 -6.42 -14.50 6.11
CA THR A 246 -5.85 -15.79 5.69
C THR A 246 -5.46 -15.84 4.21
N ALA A 247 -6.32 -15.31 3.34
CA ALA A 247 -6.18 -15.36 1.89
C ALA A 247 -6.88 -14.15 1.25
N PRO A 248 -6.38 -12.91 1.50
CA PRO A 248 -7.05 -11.67 1.06
C PRO A 248 -7.24 -11.62 -0.46
N ASP A 249 -6.35 -12.27 -1.19
CA ASP A 249 -6.34 -12.34 -2.64
C ASP A 249 -7.39 -13.30 -3.22
N GLN A 250 -8.07 -14.06 -2.36
CA GLN A 250 -9.16 -14.98 -2.71
C GLN A 250 -10.54 -14.49 -2.28
N CYS A 251 -10.64 -13.37 -1.55
CA CYS A 251 -11.93 -12.98 -0.95
C CYS A 251 -13.03 -12.70 -1.98
N LEU A 252 -12.66 -12.21 -3.17
CA LEU A 252 -13.60 -11.95 -4.24
C LEU A 252 -14.33 -13.19 -4.75
N THR A 253 -13.71 -14.36 -4.59
CA THR A 253 -14.29 -15.65 -5.02
C THR A 253 -14.84 -16.47 -3.86
N THR A 254 -14.29 -16.31 -2.65
CA THR A 254 -14.64 -17.15 -1.50
C THR A 254 -15.67 -16.52 -0.57
N VAL A 255 -15.78 -15.18 -0.51
CA VAL A 255 -16.72 -14.49 0.38
C VAL A 255 -18.06 -14.28 -0.34
N PRO A 256 -19.15 -14.93 0.12
CA PRO A 256 -20.47 -14.78 -0.47
C PRO A 256 -20.91 -13.31 -0.50
N GLY A 257 -21.41 -12.88 -1.66
CA GLY A 257 -21.96 -11.54 -1.86
C GLY A 257 -20.95 -10.42 -2.08
N LEU A 258 -19.65 -10.63 -1.82
CA LEU A 258 -18.64 -9.58 -1.95
C LEU A 258 -18.54 -9.04 -3.39
N SER A 259 -18.38 -9.93 -4.37
CA SER A 259 -18.30 -9.55 -5.79
C SER A 259 -19.54 -8.78 -6.27
N ARG A 260 -20.74 -9.23 -5.87
CA ARG A 260 -22.00 -8.55 -6.17
C ARG A 260 -22.07 -7.17 -5.52
N CYS A 261 -21.64 -7.04 -4.27
CA CYS A 261 -21.63 -5.77 -3.56
C CYS A 261 -20.69 -4.76 -4.26
N LEU A 262 -19.50 -5.19 -4.68
CA LEU A 262 -18.54 -4.37 -5.42
C LEU A 262 -19.06 -3.95 -6.80
N GLN A 263 -19.68 -4.87 -7.55
CA GLN A 263 -20.32 -4.57 -8.83
C GLN A 263 -21.44 -3.54 -8.68
N GLN A 264 -22.13 -3.52 -7.54
CA GLN A 264 -23.14 -2.53 -7.19
C GLN A 264 -22.56 -1.24 -6.59
N ARG A 265 -21.22 -1.13 -6.46
CA ARG A 265 -20.50 0.04 -5.91
C ARG A 265 -21.00 0.44 -4.52
N LYS A 266 -21.34 -0.55 -3.70
CA LYS A 266 -21.75 -0.34 -2.30
C LYS A 266 -20.55 -0.37 -1.37
N ALA A 267 -20.74 0.05 -0.12
CA ALA A 267 -19.81 -0.27 0.95
C ALA A 267 -19.94 -1.76 1.29
N CYS A 268 -18.86 -2.52 1.23
CA CYS A 268 -18.89 -3.99 1.32
C CYS A 268 -18.17 -4.53 2.57
N ASN A 269 -17.44 -3.67 3.27
CA ASN A 269 -16.67 -4.00 4.46
C ASN A 269 -16.96 -2.99 5.55
N SER A 270 -17.74 -3.38 6.57
CA SER A 270 -18.07 -2.49 7.68
C SER A 270 -16.84 -2.12 8.49
N ASP A 271 -15.96 -3.09 8.76
CA ASP A 271 -14.73 -2.86 9.55
C ASP A 271 -13.77 -1.90 8.83
N GLY A 272 -13.71 -1.99 7.49
CA GLY A 272 -12.97 -1.06 6.65
C GLY A 272 -13.58 0.34 6.64
N LEU A 273 -14.91 0.45 6.68
CA LEU A 273 -15.60 1.74 6.73
C LEU A 273 -15.38 2.45 8.08
N ASP A 274 -15.40 1.68 9.17
CA ASP A 274 -15.08 2.23 10.49
C ASP A 274 -13.61 2.66 10.55
N ALA A 275 -12.68 1.89 9.98
CA ALA A 275 -11.26 2.27 9.90
C ALA A 275 -11.03 3.55 9.09
N LEU A 276 -11.83 3.80 8.04
CA LEU A 276 -11.79 5.07 7.31
C LEU A 276 -12.19 6.29 8.17
N HIS A 277 -12.98 6.07 9.22
CA HIS A 277 -13.52 7.13 10.08
C HIS A 277 -12.93 7.13 11.50
N ALA A 278 -12.10 6.14 11.84
CA ALA A 278 -11.56 5.97 13.18
C ALA A 278 -10.43 6.97 13.45
N ARG A 279 -10.77 8.04 14.16
CA ARG A 279 -9.78 8.90 14.82
C ARG A 279 -9.02 8.08 15.87
N GLU A 280 -7.71 7.94 15.76
CA GLU A 280 -6.91 7.62 16.95
C GLU A 280 -7.06 8.80 17.93
N PRO A 281 -7.46 8.58 19.20
CA PRO A 281 -7.40 9.63 20.19
C PRO A 281 -5.94 10.01 20.36
N VAL A 282 -5.58 11.20 19.86
CA VAL A 282 -4.28 11.83 20.16
C VAL A 282 -4.19 11.85 21.67
N THR A 283 -3.36 10.95 22.21
CA THR A 283 -3.02 11.00 23.62
C THR A 283 -2.15 12.24 23.74
N ARG A 284 -2.80 13.36 24.04
CA ARG A 284 -2.16 14.66 24.19
C ARG A 284 -1.18 14.50 25.33
N THR A 285 0.08 14.24 25.03
CA THR A 285 1.15 14.26 26.03
C THR A 285 1.03 15.63 26.70
N ALA A 286 0.72 15.63 27.99
CA ALA A 286 0.55 16.86 28.75
C ALA A 286 1.79 17.73 28.53
N PRO A 287 1.65 19.06 28.33
CA PRO A 287 2.80 19.93 28.25
C PRO A 287 3.62 19.74 29.53
N MET A 288 4.92 19.44 29.38
CA MET A 288 5.84 19.43 30.50
C MET A 288 5.75 20.79 31.19
N THR A 289 5.29 20.80 32.44
CA THR A 289 5.32 21.99 33.27
C THR A 289 6.77 22.35 33.56
N VAL A 290 7.08 23.63 33.38
CA VAL A 290 8.36 24.28 33.67
C VAL A 290 8.55 24.28 35.19
N ASP A 291 8.92 23.15 35.78
CA ASP A 291 9.33 23.05 37.20
C ASP A 291 10.37 21.94 37.43
N GLN A 292 11.06 21.48 36.38
CA GLN A 292 12.23 20.59 36.49
C GLN A 292 13.37 21.06 35.59
N ALA A 293 13.82 22.30 35.82
CA ALA A 293 15.13 22.79 35.41
C ALA A 293 16.05 22.85 36.64
#